data_AF-A0A6I7PY26-F1
#
_entry.id   AF-A0A6I7PY26-F1
#
_cell.length_a   1.000
_cell.length_b   1.000
_cell.length_c   1.000
_cell.angle_alpha   90.00
_cell.angle_beta   90.00
_cell.angle_gamma   90.00
#
_symmetry.space_group_name_H-M   'P 1'
#
loop_
_entity.id
_entity.type
_entity.pdbx_description
1 polymer ?
#
loop_
_entity_poly.entity_id
_entity_poly.type
_entity_poly.pdbx_seq_one_letter_code
_entity_poly.pdbx_strand_id
1 'polypeptide(L)'
;MRDDSIFDSDPILSRLDPQTIQQRLGTLIRAYLHTRSRIIARVVVRHIDGLCCHPGFHASPEERCVYRRLSREWRVLAELA
;
A
#
# COMPACT_ATOMS: atom_id res chain seq x y z
N MET A 1 -0.17 20.31 12.63
CA MET A 1 0.98 20.20 11.73
C MET A 1 1.39 18.73 11.69
N ARG A 2 0.75 17.94 10.82
CA ARG A 2 1.16 16.56 10.57
C ARG A 2 2.12 16.61 9.39
N ASP A 3 3.32 16.12 9.60
CA ASP A 3 4.39 16.03 8.62
C ASP A 3 3.94 15.05 7.52
N ASP A 4 3.35 15.60 6.46
CA ASP A 4 2.83 14.87 5.28
C ASP A 4 3.97 14.54 4.28
N SER A 5 5.23 14.77 4.66
CA SER A 5 6.40 14.65 3.78
C SER A 5 6.91 13.20 3.60
N ILE A 6 6.17 12.20 4.07
CA ILE A 6 6.55 10.76 3.98
C ILE A 6 5.77 10.05 2.86
N PHE A 7 5.18 10.79 1.91
CA PHE A 7 4.82 10.24 0.60
C PHE A 7 6.04 10.20 -0.34
N ASP A 8 7.20 9.81 0.20
CA ASP A 8 8.29 9.30 -0.62
C ASP A 8 7.77 7.99 -1.22
N SER A 9 7.01 8.14 -2.30
CA SER A 9 6.59 7.06 -3.16
C SER A 9 7.87 6.39 -3.56
N ASP A 10 8.18 5.24 -2.95
CA ASP A 10 9.39 4.48 -3.23
C ASP A 10 9.61 4.54 -4.73
N PRO A 11 10.66 5.20 -5.26
CA PRO A 11 10.81 5.46 -6.69
C PRO A 11 10.88 4.17 -7.51
N ILE A 12 11.06 3.05 -6.83
CA ILE A 12 10.98 1.68 -7.36
C ILE A 12 9.53 1.29 -7.67
N LEU A 13 8.55 1.61 -6.82
CA LEU A 13 7.14 1.31 -7.05
C LEU A 13 6.56 2.11 -8.22
N SER A 14 6.96 3.37 -8.37
CA SER A 14 6.56 4.24 -9.49
C SER A 14 7.07 3.76 -10.87
N ARG A 15 8.00 2.81 -10.88
CA ARG A 15 8.64 2.24 -12.08
C ARG A 15 8.19 0.80 -12.34
N LEU A 16 7.42 0.21 -11.42
CA LEU A 16 6.92 -1.15 -11.54
C LEU A 16 5.53 -1.13 -12.16
N ASP A 17 5.27 -2.11 -13.01
CA ASP A 17 3.93 -2.28 -13.56
C ASP A 17 2.91 -2.46 -12.41
N PRO A 18 1.75 -1.80 -12.46
CA PRO A 18 0.73 -1.90 -11.41
C PRO A 18 0.35 -3.35 -11.09
N GLN A 19 0.39 -4.26 -12.06
CA GLN A 19 0.15 -5.69 -11.83
C GLN A 19 1.22 -6.32 -10.93
N THR A 20 2.48 -5.90 -11.06
CA THR A 20 3.59 -6.35 -10.21
C THR A 20 3.41 -5.86 -8.77
N ILE A 21 2.93 -4.62 -8.59
CA ILE A 21 2.63 -4.07 -7.26
C ILE A 21 1.51 -4.87 -6.60
N GLN A 22 0.46 -5.24 -7.34
CA GLN A 22 -0.63 -6.09 -6.83
C GLN A 22 -0.14 -7.50 -6.43
N GLN A 23 0.73 -8.11 -7.24
CA GLN A 23 1.31 -9.41 -6.88
C GLN A 23 2.14 -9.34 -5.59
N ARG A 24 2.96 -8.28 -5.45
CA ARG A 24 3.74 -8.03 -4.22
C ARG A 24 2.84 -7.79 -3.02
N LEU A 25 1.74 -7.05 -3.19
CA LEU A 25 0.72 -6.86 -2.16
C LEU A 25 0.15 -8.20 -1.68
N GLY A 26 -0.20 -9.10 -2.60
CA GLY A 26 -0.66 -10.45 -2.25
C GLY A 26 0.34 -11.23 -1.39
N THR A 27 1.63 -11.18 -1.74
CA THR A 27 2.70 -11.82 -0.95
C THR A 27 2.87 -11.19 0.43
N LEU A 28 2.85 -9.86 0.51
CA LEU A 28 2.97 -9.12 1.79
C LEU A 28 1.78 -9.40 2.72
N ILE A 29 0.56 -9.45 2.19
CA ILE A 29 -0.64 -9.78 2.96
C ILE A 29 -0.52 -11.20 3.53
N ARG A 30 -0.10 -12.18 2.72
CA ARG A 30 0.13 -13.55 3.23
C ARG A 30 1.22 -13.58 4.30
N ALA A 31 2.35 -12.89 4.08
CA ALA A 31 3.42 -12.81 5.07
C ALA A 31 2.93 -12.19 6.38
N TYR A 32 2.06 -11.17 6.32
CA TYR A 32 1.43 -10.59 7.49
C TYR A 32 0.49 -11.58 8.19
N LEU A 33 -0.30 -12.37 7.46
CA LEU A 33 -1.16 -13.38 8.09
C LEU A 33 -0.37 -14.42 8.90
N HIS A 34 0.84 -14.76 8.46
CA HIS A 34 1.71 -15.69 9.16
C HIS A 34 2.48 -15.09 10.34
N THR A 35 2.95 -13.84 10.23
CA THR A 35 3.82 -13.23 11.25
C THR A 35 3.13 -12.20 12.13
N ARG A 36 2.00 -11.65 11.69
CA ARG A 36 1.31 -10.47 12.26
C ARG A 36 2.24 -9.30 12.57
N SER A 37 3.28 -9.14 11.76
CA SER A 37 4.30 -8.12 11.99
C SER A 37 3.79 -6.73 11.60
N ARG A 38 3.88 -5.80 12.55
CA ARG A 38 3.61 -4.36 12.35
C ARG A 38 4.39 -3.76 11.17
N ILE A 39 5.62 -4.23 10.95
CA ILE A 39 6.48 -3.76 9.85
C ILE A 39 5.86 -4.13 8.50
N ILE A 40 5.37 -5.36 8.36
CA ILE A 40 4.76 -5.82 7.11
C ILE A 40 3.47 -5.05 6.83
N ALA A 41 2.65 -4.78 7.84
CA ALA A 41 1.46 -3.95 7.69
C ALA A 41 1.80 -2.53 7.17
N ARG A 42 2.88 -1.91 7.68
CA ARG A 42 3.35 -0.61 7.14
C ARG A 42 3.82 -0.70 5.69
N VAL A 43 4.49 -1.79 5.31
CA VAL A 43 4.95 -2.00 3.93
C VAL A 43 3.76 -2.20 2.97
N VAL A 44 2.69 -2.89 3.41
CA VAL A 44 1.43 -3.02 2.66
C VAL A 44 0.82 -1.65 2.40
N VAL A 45 0.70 -0.80 3.42
CA VAL A 45 0.17 0.58 3.28
C VAL A 45 0.96 1.37 2.23
N ARG A 46 2.29 1.33 2.28
CA ARG A 46 3.16 2.03 1.30
C ARG A 46 2.94 1.54 -0.13
N HIS A 47 2.76 0.23 -0.32
CA HIS A 47 2.51 -0.33 -1.65
C HIS A 47 1.13 0.07 -2.19
N ILE A 48 0.10 0.12 -1.34
CA ILE A 48 -1.23 0.58 -1.74
C ILE A 48 -1.21 2.07 -2.08
N ASP A 49 -0.58 2.89 -1.24
CA ASP A 49 -0.48 4.34 -1.47
C ASP A 49 0.34 4.62 -2.75
N GLY A 50 1.44 3.89 -2.97
CA GLY A 50 2.24 3.94 -4.20
C GLY A 50 1.46 3.53 -5.45
N LEU A 51 0.62 2.49 -5.37
CA LEU A 51 -0.27 2.09 -6.47
C LEU A 51 -1.30 3.19 -6.79
N CYS A 52 -1.90 3.80 -5.77
CA CYS A 52 -2.87 4.89 -5.94
C CYS A 52 -2.25 6.17 -6.53
N CYS A 53 -0.97 6.43 -6.28
CA CYS A 53 -0.23 7.57 -6.82
C CYS A 53 0.44 7.27 -8.18
N HIS A 54 0.42 6.02 -8.65
CA HIS A 54 1.12 5.62 -9.87
C HIS A 54 0.43 6.21 -11.13
N PRO A 55 1.16 6.91 -12.02
CA PRO A 55 0.58 7.59 -13.18
C PRO A 55 -0.02 6.62 -14.21
N GLY A 56 0.53 5.41 -14.31
CA GLY A 56 0.00 4.31 -15.15
C GLY A 56 -1.13 3.50 -14.51
N PHE A 57 -1.56 3.84 -13.28
CA PHE A 57 -2.67 3.13 -12.65
C PHE A 57 -4.01 3.72 -13.10
N HIS A 58 -4.49 3.21 -14.23
CA HIS A 58 -5.80 3.51 -14.82
C HIS A 58 -6.94 2.78 -14.11
N ALA A 59 -6.99 2.86 -12.77
CA ALA A 59 -8.11 2.38 -12.00
C ALA A 59 -9.22 3.44 -11.95
N SER A 60 -10.45 2.97 -12.01
CA SER A 60 -11.65 3.78 -11.82
C SER A 60 -11.62 4.48 -10.46
N PRO A 61 -12.28 5.64 -10.30
CA PRO A 61 -12.34 6.33 -9.02
C PRO A 61 -12.90 5.45 -7.89
N GLU A 62 -13.82 4.53 -8.20
CA GLU A 62 -14.34 3.53 -7.26
C GLU A 62 -13.26 2.56 -6.78
N GLU A 63 -12.47 1.99 -7.70
CA GLU A 63 -11.37 1.09 -7.39
C GLU A 63 -10.32 1.80 -6.53
N ARG A 64 -9.96 3.05 -6.88
CA ARG A 64 -9.06 3.87 -6.05
C ARG A 64 -9.61 4.10 -4.65
N CYS A 65 -10.92 4.26 -4.50
CA CYS A 65 -11.57 4.39 -3.20
C CYS A 65 -11.46 3.10 -2.38
N VAL A 66 -11.63 1.93 -3.00
CA VAL A 66 -11.43 0.62 -2.37
C VAL A 66 -9.99 0.46 -1.88
N TYR A 67 -8.99 0.75 -2.71
CA TYR A 67 -7.59 0.71 -2.30
C TYR A 67 -7.29 1.69 -1.16
N ARG A 68 -7.81 2.92 -1.19
CA ARG A 68 -7.63 3.88 -0.09
C ARG A 68 -8.26 3.41 1.22
N ARG A 69 -9.44 2.78 1.17
CA ARG A 69 -10.08 2.18 2.35
C ARG A 69 -9.22 1.06 2.91
N LEU A 70 -8.71 0.18 2.04
CA LEU A 70 -7.79 -0.89 2.42
C LEU A 70 -6.53 -0.31 3.09
N SER A 71 -5.88 0.69 2.50
CA SER A 71 -4.72 1.39 3.09
C SER A 71 -5.02 1.88 4.52
N ARG A 72 -6.21 2.47 4.74
CA ARG A 72 -6.61 2.95 6.07
C ARG A 72 -6.78 1.82 7.09
N GLU A 73 -7.40 0.70 6.70
CA GLU A 73 -7.54 -0.48 7.56
C GLU A 73 -6.18 -1.05 7.95
N TRP A 74 -5.26 -1.16 6.98
CA TRP A 74 -3.91 -1.64 7.22
C TRP A 74 -3.07 -0.70 8.10
N ARG A 75 -3.31 0.62 8.06
CA ARG A 75 -2.68 1.54 9.02
C ARG A 75 -3.13 1.27 10.44
N VAL A 76 -4.41 1.02 10.65
CA VAL A 76 -4.94 0.66 11.98
C VAL A 76 -4.31 -0.65 12.46
N LEU A 77 -4.22 -1.67 11.59
CA LEU A 77 -3.52 -2.91 11.91
C LEU A 77 -2.04 -2.67 12.23
N ALA A 78 -1.37 -1.80 11.47
CA ALA A 78 -0.01 -1.38 11.72
C ALA A 78 0.15 -0.48 12.95
N GLU A 79 -0.92 -0.06 13.61
CA GLU A 79 -0.89 0.67 14.88
C GLU A 79 -1.23 -0.23 16.07
N LEU A 80 -2.05 -1.26 15.83
CA LEU A 80 -2.52 -2.21 16.84
C LEU A 80 -1.62 -3.46 17.01
N ALA A 81 -0.85 -3.86 15.99
CA ALA A 81 0.08 -4.99 16.03
C ALA A 81 1.42 -4.62 16.67
#